data_AF-A0A1Z9RZI7-F1
#
_entry.id   AF-A0A1Z9RZI7-F1
#
_cell.length_a   1.000
_cell.length_b   1.000
_cell.length_c   1.000
_cell.angle_alpha   90.00
_cell.angle_beta   90.00
_cell.angle_gamma   90.00
#
_symmetry.space_group_name_H-M   'P 1'
#
loop_
_entity.id
_entity.type
_entity.pdbx_description
1 polymer ?
#
loop_
_entity_poly.entity_id
_entity_poly.type
_entity_poly.pdbx_seq_one_letter_code
_entity_poly.pdbx_strand_id
1 'polypeptide(L)' 'MATVRVDWTQDPVSLHCEAAEPLVRLFAVLREQHGLKKRSIPMPDRDNGGFIAFIYAPIDPRALAKAIEEVA' A
#
# COMPACT_ATOMS: atom_id res chain seq x y z
N MET A 1 5.47 6.03 -14.63
CA MET A 1 4.73 4.91 -14.00
C MET A 1 5.06 4.98 -12.53
N ALA A 2 4.08 5.18 -11.66
CA ALA A 2 4.33 5.45 -10.24
C ALA A 2 4.46 4.11 -9.50
N THR A 3 5.67 3.80 -9.01
CA THR A 3 5.96 2.54 -8.33
C THR A 3 5.58 2.63 -6.85
N VAL A 4 4.77 1.68 -6.37
CA VAL A 4 4.49 1.53 -4.93
C VAL A 4 5.70 0.90 -4.24
N ARG A 5 6.25 1.61 -3.26
CA ARG A 5 7.33 1.12 -2.39
C ARG A 5 6.75 0.62 -1.07
N VAL A 6 7.29 -0.46 -0.54
CA VAL A 6 6.88 -1.03 0.75
C VAL A 6 8.02 -0.86 1.75
N ASP A 7 7.71 -0.32 2.92
CA ASP A 7 8.63 -0.26 4.05
C ASP A 7 8.20 -1.26 5.13
N TRP A 8 8.97 -2.34 5.22
CA TRP A 8 8.77 -3.42 6.20
C TRP A 8 9.43 -3.13 7.56
N THR A 9 10.18 -2.03 7.69
CA THR A 9 10.86 -1.67 8.94
C THR A 9 9.92 -0.95 9.92
N GLN A 10 8.75 -0.53 9.46
CA GLN A 10 7.72 0.11 10.27
C GLN A 10 6.70 -0.93 10.76
N ASP A 11 6.22 -0.77 11.99
CA ASP A 11 5.02 -1.43 12.50
C ASP A 11 4.00 -0.35 12.88
N PRO A 12 2.92 -0.19 12.09
CA PRO A 12 2.48 -1.01 10.95
C PRO A 12 3.28 -0.77 9.65
N VAL A 13 3.31 -1.79 8.77
CA VAL A 13 3.94 -1.71 7.43
C VAL A 13 3.38 -0.53 6.65
N SER A 14 4.26 0.29 6.07
CA SER A 14 3.87 1.44 5.26
C SER A 14 4.12 1.23 3.76
N LEU A 15 3.27 1.88 2.97
CA LEU A 15 3.28 1.89 1.52
C LEU A 15 3.46 3.33 1.05
N HIS A 16 4.38 3.57 0.13
CA HIS A 16 4.69 4.91 -0.38
C HIS A 16 4.52 4.95 -1.90
N CYS A 17 3.95 6.04 -2.41
CA CYS A 17 3.80 6.26 -3.84
C CYS A 17 3.76 7.77 -4.14
N GLU A 18 4.15 8.20 -5.35
CA GLU A 18 4.08 9.61 -5.76
C GLU A 18 2.65 10.13 -5.87
N ALA A 19 1.69 9.24 -6.15
CA ALA A 19 0.28 9.54 -6.29
C ALA A 19 -0.57 8.69 -5.34
N ALA A 20 -1.73 9.21 -4.95
CA ALA A 20 -2.67 8.48 -4.09
C ALA A 20 -3.35 7.31 -4.82
N GLU A 21 -3.63 7.48 -6.12
CA GLU A 21 -4.45 6.58 -6.92
C GLU A 21 -3.93 5.12 -6.93
N PRO A 22 -2.62 4.84 -7.12
CA PRO A 22 -2.10 3.47 -7.04
C PRO A 22 -2.32 2.82 -5.68
N LEU A 23 -2.22 3.58 -4.57
CA LEU A 23 -2.47 3.07 -3.22
C LEU A 23 -3.96 2.74 -3.01
N VAL A 24 -4.86 3.55 -3.56
CA VAL A 24 -6.31 3.28 -3.54
C VAL A 24 -6.62 1.99 -4.30
N ARG A 25 -6.12 1.85 -5.53
CA ARG A 25 -6.32 0.65 -6.36
C ARG A 25 -5.73 -0.60 -5.71
N LEU A 26 -4.53 -0.49 -5.14
CA LEU A 26 -3.88 -1.59 -4.42
C LEU A 26 -4.74 -2.08 -3.26
N PHE A 27 -5.31 -1.17 -2.46
CA PHE A 27 -6.19 -1.58 -1.37
C PHE A 27 -7.52 -2.17 -1.84
N ALA A 28 -8.03 -1.80 -3.02
CA ALA A 28 -9.18 -2.47 -3.61
C ALA A 28 -8.83 -3.93 -3.95
N VAL A 29 -7.72 -4.16 -4.67
CA VAL A 29 -7.21 -5.51 -5.00
C VAL A 29 -6.98 -6.35 -3.74
N LEU A 30 -6.28 -5.81 -2.74
CA LEU A 30 -6.00 -6.51 -1.49
C LEU A 30 -7.27 -6.83 -0.68
N ARG A 31 -8.27 -5.96 -0.72
CA ARG A 31 -9.56 -6.20 -0.08
C ARG A 31 -10.32 -7.33 -0.78
N GLU A 32 -10.38 -7.29 -2.11
CA GLU A 32 -11.17 -8.21 -2.93
C GLU A 32 -10.54 -9.60 -3.01
N GLN A 33 -9.23 -9.68 -3.25
CA GLN A 33 -8.52 -10.95 -3.48
C GLN A 33 -7.92 -11.56 -2.21
N HIS A 34 -7.54 -10.73 -1.24
CA HIS A 34 -6.81 -11.17 -0.04
C HIS A 34 -7.53 -10.88 1.28
N GLY A 35 -8.74 -10.33 1.21
CA GLY A 35 -9.58 -10.09 2.39
C GLY A 35 -9.01 -9.05 3.36
N LEU A 36 -8.14 -8.14 2.91
CA LEU A 36 -7.54 -7.13 3.77
C LEU A 36 -8.63 -6.20 4.35
N LYS A 37 -8.75 -6.17 5.68
CA LYS A 37 -9.82 -5.43 6.39
C LYS A 37 -9.36 -4.11 7.01
N LYS A 38 -8.16 -4.07 7.60
CA LYS A 38 -7.67 -2.92 8.36
C LYS A 38 -6.49 -2.27 7.66
N ARG A 39 -6.68 -1.03 7.21
CA ARG A 39 -5.69 -0.20 6.52
C ARG A 39 -6.03 1.28 6.71
N SER A 40 -5.06 2.17 6.56
CA SER A 40 -5.31 3.60 6.53
C SER A 40 -5.90 4.04 5.19
N ILE A 41 -6.41 5.26 5.10
CA ILE A 41 -6.55 5.92 3.79
C ILE A 41 -5.16 6.40 3.32
N PRO A 42 -4.88 6.44 2.00
CA PRO A 42 -3.74 7.18 1.49
C PRO A 42 -3.80 8.64 1.92
N MET A 43 -2.69 9.18 2.38
CA MET A 43 -2.57 10.56 2.84
C MET A 43 -1.23 11.16 2.39
N PRO A 44 -1.12 12.50 2.28
CA PRO A 44 0.15 13.12 1.90
C PRO A 44 1.28 12.74 2.87
N ASP A 45 2.39 12.24 2.33
CA ASP A 45 3.61 11.96 3.09
C ASP A 45 4.34 13.28 3.33
N ARG A 46 4.40 13.70 4.60
CA ARG A 46 4.97 15.00 4.99
C ARG A 46 6.48 15.01 5.05
N ASP A 47 7.11 13.85 5.16
CA ASP A 47 8.55 13.71 5.37
C ASP A 47 9.28 13.44 4.06
N ASN A 48 8.68 12.62 3.18
CA ASN A 48 9.30 12.19 1.93
C ASN A 48 8.62 12.77 0.67
N GLY A 49 7.47 13.44 0.83
CA GLY A 49 6.62 13.85 -0.29
C GLY A 49 5.87 12.68 -0.93
N GLY A 50 4.88 12.99 -1.76
CA GLY A 50 3.96 12.00 -2.32
C GLY A 50 2.91 11.57 -1.29
N PHE A 51 2.59 10.28 -1.27
CA PHE A 51 1.54 9.69 -0.43
C PHE A 51 2.02 8.45 0.31
N ILE A 52 1.52 8.31 1.53
CA ILE A 52 1.76 7.18 2.42
C ILE A 52 0.44 6.53 2.82
N ALA A 53 0.46 5.21 3.01
CA ALA A 53 -0.60 4.46 3.66
C ALA A 53 -0.06 3.31 4.51
N PHE A 54 -0.86 2.82 5.46
CA PHE A 54 -0.46 1.79 6.41
C PHE A 54 -1.36 0.56 6.34
N ILE A 55 -0.77 -0.62 6.50
CA ILE A 55 -1.48 -1.90 6.63
C ILE A 55 -1.50 -2.30 8.10
N TYR A 56 -2.70 -2.31 8.72
CA TYR A 56 -2.87 -2.63 10.15
C TYR A 56 -3.24 -4.09 10.41
N ALA A 57 -3.06 -4.97 9.43
CA ALA A 57 -3.38 -6.38 9.52
C ALA A 57 -2.23 -7.22 8.94
N PRO A 58 -2.06 -8.47 9.39
CA PRO A 58 -1.10 -9.39 8.77
C PRO A 58 -1.36 -9.51 7.26
N ILE A 59 -0.30 -9.41 6.48
CA ILE A 59 -0.34 -9.55 5.02
C ILE A 59 0.82 -10.45 4.59
N ASP A 60 0.55 -11.39 3.68
CA ASP A 60 1.61 -12.18 3.05
C ASP A 60 2.43 -11.27 2.11
N PRO A 61 3.75 -11.14 2.30
CA PRO A 61 4.60 -10.33 1.43
C PRO A 61 4.50 -10.72 -0.06
N ARG A 62 4.26 -12.00 -0.36
CA ARG A 62 4.10 -12.48 -1.75
C ARG A 62 2.79 -12.01 -2.36
N ALA A 63 1.71 -12.03 -1.57
CA ALA A 63 0.42 -11.50 -1.99
C ALA A 63 0.50 -9.99 -2.24
N LEU A 64 1.18 -9.25 -1.36
CA LEU A 64 1.39 -7.81 -1.51
C LEU A 64 2.21 -7.48 -2.76
N ALA A 65 3.32 -8.21 -2.99
CA ALA A 65 4.16 -8.01 -4.18
C ALA A 65 3.38 -8.22 -5.48
N LYS A 66 2.60 -9.31 -5.56
CA LYS A 66 1.75 -9.59 -6.72
C LYS A 66 0.69 -8.50 -6.94
N ALA A 67 0.02 -8.06 -5.87
CA ALA A 67 -0.99 -7.01 -5.97
C ALA A 67 -0.39 -5.66 -6.41
N ILE A 68 0.88 -5.38 -6.08
CA ILE A 68 1.60 -4.20 -6.56
C ILE A 68 1.86 -4.28 -8.07
N GLU A 69 2.26 -5.44 -8.59
CA GLU A 69 2.45 -5.66 -10.03
C GLU A 69 1.14 -5.43 -10.83
N GLU A 70 -0.02 -5.77 -10.24
CA GLU A 70 -1.33 -5.60 -10.88
C GLU A 70 -1.77 -4.14 -11.02
N VAL A 71 -1.21 -3.21 -10.23
CA VAL A 71 -1.62 -1.79 -10.22
C VAL A 71 -0.59 -0.82 -10.81
N ALA A 72 0.60 -1.33 -11.15
CA ALA A 72 1.77 -0.59 -11.64
C ALA A 72 1.61 -0.07 -13.08
#